data_AF-A0A976HNN3-F1
#
_entry.id   AF-A0A976HNN3-F1
#
_cell.length_a   1.000
_cell.length_b   1.000
_cell.length_c   1.000
_cell.angle_alpha   90.00
_cell.angle_beta   90.00
_cell.angle_gamma   90.00
#
_symmetry.space_group_name_H-M   'P 1'
#
loop_
_entity.id
_entity.type
_entity.pdbx_description
1 polymer ?
#
loop_
_entity_poly.entity_id
_entity_poly.type
_entity_poly.pdbx_seq_one_letter_code
_entity_poly.pdbx_strand_id
1 'polypeptide(L)'
;VYKGTLDHPQGLVLLKDLALQHGFGATGRFSLKRLLRPILYAPPSMPTGVLLQKMQKERVHMALVIDEYGGVDGLVTIEDLIETVIGEIEDEHDEDEGALWKEEKPGVILAQSTAPLEEIEAALGIALRTDEEDEEIDTLGGLVFLRCGRVPARGEVVDHESGVQFEIVDADPRRIKRLRVRLPAAQSGAA
;
A
#
# COMPACT_ATOMS: atom_id res chain seq x y z
N VAL A 1 12.40 7.64 21.04
CA VAL A 1 12.36 8.18 22.42
C VAL A 1 12.64 9.66 22.37
N TYR A 2 11.89 10.49 23.08
CA TYR A 2 12.05 11.94 23.07
C TYR A 2 11.99 12.52 24.50
N LYS A 3 12.38 13.79 24.67
CA LYS A 3 12.34 14.50 25.95
C LYS A 3 11.46 15.75 25.84
N GLY A 4 10.29 15.73 26.48
CA GLY A 4 9.37 16.87 26.48
C GLY A 4 8.57 16.95 25.18
N THR A 5 9.21 17.33 24.08
CA THR A 5 8.58 17.44 22.75
C THR A 5 9.17 16.43 21.75
N LEU A 6 8.42 16.15 20.68
CA LEU A 6 8.91 15.28 19.59
C LEU A 6 10.15 15.86 18.90
N ASP A 7 10.32 17.18 18.94
CA ASP A 7 11.49 17.91 18.42
C ASP A 7 12.76 17.72 19.26
N HIS A 8 12.67 17.00 20.38
CA HIS A 8 13.82 16.64 21.22
C HIS A 8 14.06 15.12 21.25
N PRO A 9 14.37 14.49 20.10
CA PRO A 9 14.65 13.07 20.04
C PRO A 9 15.93 12.73 20.83
N GLN A 10 15.85 11.67 21.64
CA GLN A 10 16.95 11.19 22.49
C GLN A 10 17.60 9.92 21.95
N GLY A 11 16.91 9.19 21.07
CA GLY A 11 17.41 7.94 20.50
C GLY A 11 16.29 6.95 20.17
N LEU A 12 16.70 5.84 19.57
CA LEU A 12 15.85 4.71 19.23
C LEU A 12 16.02 3.58 20.24
N VAL A 13 14.96 2.81 20.47
CA VAL A 13 15.03 1.57 21.24
C VAL A 13 14.53 0.47 20.34
N LEU A 14 15.34 -0.57 20.14
CA LEU A 14 14.90 -1.75 19.40
C LEU A 14 14.30 -2.76 20.37
N LEU A 15 13.16 -3.34 19.99
CA LEU A 15 12.49 -4.35 20.80
C LEU A 15 13.42 -5.53 21.13
N LYS A 16 14.29 -5.92 20.19
CA LYS A 16 15.29 -6.98 20.43
C LYS A 16 16.24 -6.65 21.58
N ASP A 17 16.69 -5.40 21.70
CA ASP A 17 17.63 -5.01 22.75
C ASP A 17 16.93 -5.00 24.12
N LEU A 18 15.67 -4.55 24.14
CA LEU A 18 14.81 -4.61 25.32
C LEU A 18 14.56 -6.05 25.76
N ALA A 19 14.17 -6.92 24.83
CA ALA A 19 13.88 -8.33 25.10
C ALA A 19 15.13 -9.10 25.57
N LEU A 20 16.30 -8.83 24.98
CA LEU A 20 17.55 -9.48 25.38
C LEU A 20 18.05 -9.03 26.76
N GLN A 21 17.90 -7.75 27.10
CA GLN A 21 18.43 -7.21 28.37
C GLN A 21 17.46 -7.36 29.54
N HIS A 22 16.15 -7.43 29.28
CA HIS A 22 15.11 -7.38 30.30
C HIS A 22 14.02 -8.46 30.14
N GLY A 23 14.14 -9.38 29.18
CA GLY A 23 13.26 -10.55 29.05
C GLY A 23 13.71 -11.74 29.92
N PHE A 24 12.83 -12.74 30.06
CA PHE A 24 13.09 -14.07 30.65
C PHE A 24 13.91 -14.08 31.95
N GLY A 25 13.34 -13.55 33.05
CA GLY A 25 13.95 -13.66 34.38
C GLY A 25 15.09 -12.68 34.67
N ALA A 26 15.26 -11.65 33.83
CA ALA A 26 16.22 -10.59 34.07
C ALA A 26 15.92 -9.83 35.39
N THR A 27 16.89 -9.84 36.31
CA THR A 27 16.82 -9.19 37.64
C THR A 27 17.47 -7.81 37.68
N GLY A 28 18.00 -7.34 36.55
CA GLY A 28 18.65 -6.04 36.44
C GLY A 28 17.67 -4.88 36.42
N ARG A 29 18.05 -3.75 37.04
CA ARG A 29 17.25 -2.51 36.97
C ARG A 29 17.11 -2.05 35.52
N PHE A 30 15.89 -1.71 35.12
CA PHE A 30 15.62 -1.12 33.82
C PHE A 30 16.35 0.22 33.67
N SER A 31 17.02 0.41 32.53
CA SER A 31 17.70 1.67 32.21
C SER A 31 17.50 1.99 30.74
N LEU A 32 16.58 2.92 30.48
CA LEU A 32 16.28 3.39 29.13
C LEU A 32 17.53 3.93 28.42
N LYS A 33 18.39 4.68 29.15
CA LYS A 33 19.62 5.25 28.60
C LYS A 33 20.56 4.20 28.00
N ARG A 34 20.59 2.98 28.53
CA ARG A 34 21.42 1.88 28.01
C ARG A 34 20.85 1.24 26.74
N LEU A 35 19.57 1.43 26.48
CA LEU A 35 18.87 0.91 25.31
C LEU A 35 18.81 1.93 24.16
N LEU A 36 19.16 3.19 24.43
CA LEU A 36 19.15 4.24 23.41
C LEU A 36 20.25 3.99 22.38
N ARG A 37 19.83 3.81 21.13
CA ARG A 37 20.67 3.81 19.94
C ARG A 37 20.66 5.19 19.28
N PRO A 38 21.76 5.54 18.58
CA PRO A 38 21.81 6.75 17.77
C PRO A 38 20.73 6.75 16.69
N ILE A 39 20.25 7.94 16.35
CA ILE A 39 19.29 8.18 15.28
C ILE A 39 20.05 8.74 14.08
N LEU A 40 19.73 8.22 12.89
CA LEU A 40 20.12 8.85 11.63
C LEU A 40 19.18 10.02 11.35
N TYR A 41 19.74 11.18 11.04
CA TYR A 41 18.97 12.36 10.64
C TYR A 41 19.09 12.60 9.14
N ALA A 42 17.98 13.00 8.53
CA ALA A 42 17.90 13.34 7.11
C ALA A 42 17.02 14.60 6.91
N PRO A 43 17.43 15.56 6.07
CA PRO A 43 16.55 16.65 5.66
C PRO A 43 15.53 16.16 4.63
N PRO A 44 14.33 16.78 4.52
CA PRO A 44 13.33 16.47 3.50
C PRO A 44 13.85 16.54 2.06
N SER A 45 14.86 17.38 1.82
CA SER A 45 15.50 17.56 0.52
C SER A 45 16.52 16.48 0.14
N MET A 46 16.83 15.53 1.04
CA MET A 46 17.76 14.44 0.75
C MET A 46 17.14 13.44 -0.24
N PRO A 47 17.80 13.13 -1.37
CA PRO A 47 17.29 12.13 -2.30
C PRO A 47 17.17 10.75 -1.64
N THR A 48 16.08 10.04 -1.93
CA THR A 48 15.76 8.73 -1.34
C THR A 48 16.89 7.70 -1.55
N GLY A 49 17.48 7.66 -2.75
CA GLY A 49 18.62 6.77 -3.04
C GLY A 49 19.88 7.09 -2.22
N VAL A 50 20.12 8.37 -1.92
CA VAL A 50 21.24 8.80 -1.05
C VAL A 50 20.98 8.39 0.40
N LEU A 51 19.74 8.58 0.87
CA LEU A 51 19.35 8.14 2.20
C LEU A 51 19.43 6.61 2.34
N LEU A 52 18.98 5.85 1.34
CA LEU A 52 19.08 4.39 1.32
C LEU A 52 20.53 3.91 1.41
N GLN A 53 21.44 4.48 0.62
CA GLN A 53 22.87 4.17 0.70
C GLN A 53 23.46 4.48 2.08
N LYS A 54 23.07 5.61 2.69
CA LYS A 54 23.52 6.01 4.03
C LYS A 54 23.02 5.02 5.09
N MET A 55 21.74 4.65 5.03
CA MET A 55 21.12 3.65 5.92
C MET A 55 21.80 2.27 5.82
N GLN A 56 22.10 1.82 4.60
CA GLN A 56 22.85 0.58 4.36
C GLN A 56 24.27 0.63 4.93
N LYS A 57 24.99 1.73 4.71
CA LYS A 57 26.37 1.91 5.19
C LYS A 57 26.43 1.94 6.72
N GLU A 58 25.51 2.65 7.36
CA GLU A 58 25.46 2.78 8.82
C GLU A 58 24.76 1.60 9.51
N ARG A 59 24.19 0.66 8.74
CA ARG A 59 23.42 -0.49 9.22
C ARG A 59 22.27 -0.07 10.14
N VAL A 60 21.55 0.97 9.73
CA VAL A 60 20.39 1.52 10.43
C VAL A 60 19.16 1.42 9.52
N HIS A 61 18.02 1.09 10.12
CA HIS A 61 16.77 0.82 9.37
C HIS A 61 15.73 1.94 9.52
N MET A 62 16.06 3.01 10.25
CA MET A 62 15.16 4.13 10.49
C MET A 62 15.96 5.43 10.55
N ALA A 63 15.39 6.48 9.97
CA ALA A 63 15.89 7.85 10.06
C ALA A 63 14.76 8.79 10.53
N LEU A 64 15.13 9.84 11.25
CA LEU A 64 14.24 10.97 11.52
C LEU A 64 14.43 12.04 10.45
N VAL A 65 13.30 12.52 9.93
CA VAL A 65 13.25 13.64 8.99
C VAL A 65 13.18 14.93 9.81
N ILE A 66 14.13 15.84 9.58
CA ILE A 66 14.23 17.10 10.30
C ILE A 66 14.17 18.30 9.36
N ASP A 67 13.37 19.30 9.73
CA ASP A 67 13.27 20.56 8.99
C ASP A 67 14.51 21.45 9.21
N GLU A 68 14.53 22.62 8.56
CA GLU A 68 15.61 23.60 8.66
C GLU A 68 15.72 24.27 10.04
N TYR A 69 14.66 24.20 10.84
CA TYR A 69 14.58 24.77 12.19
C TYR A 69 14.90 23.75 13.28
N GLY A 70 15.19 22.50 12.91
CA GLY A 70 15.48 21.38 13.82
C GLY A 70 14.23 20.71 14.40
N GLY A 71 13.05 21.04 13.87
CA GLY A 71 11.80 20.33 14.14
C GLY A 71 11.78 18.96 13.48
N VAL A 72 11.03 18.03 14.06
CA VAL A 72 10.86 16.69 13.49
C VAL A 72 9.61 16.67 12.62
N ASP A 73 9.81 16.57 11.30
CA ASP A 73 8.74 16.41 10.32
C ASP A 73 8.16 14.98 10.32
N GLY A 74 9.00 13.99 10.65
CA GLY A 74 8.57 12.61 10.67
C GLY A 74 9.70 11.60 10.78
N LEU A 75 9.41 10.36 10.40
CA LEU A 75 10.36 9.27 10.32
C LEU A 75 10.21 8.53 8.99
N VAL A 76 11.29 7.90 8.55
CA VAL A 76 11.32 7.05 7.36
C VAL A 76 12.10 5.79 7.65
N THR A 77 11.63 4.67 7.12
CA THR A 77 12.26 3.36 7.27
C THR A 77 12.97 2.94 5.98
N ILE A 78 13.88 1.96 6.09
CA ILE A 78 14.58 1.46 4.91
C ILE A 78 13.60 0.74 3.97
N GLU A 79 12.57 0.13 4.52
CA GLU A 79 11.48 -0.53 3.81
C GLU A 79 10.70 0.47 2.94
N ASP A 80 10.36 1.65 3.47
CA ASP A 80 9.68 2.71 2.70
C ASP A 80 10.52 3.19 1.50
N LEU A 81 11.85 3.29 1.69
CA LEU A 81 12.77 3.70 0.63
C LEU A 81 12.93 2.61 -0.44
N ILE A 82 12.97 1.34 -0.03
CA ILE A 82 13.02 0.21 -0.95
C ILE A 82 11.72 0.13 -1.74
N GLU A 83 10.56 0.27 -1.12
CA GLU A 83 9.26 0.31 -1.79
C GLU A 83 9.20 1.41 -2.84
N THR A 84 9.71 2.60 -2.52
CA THR A 84 9.75 3.73 -3.47
C THR A 84 10.64 3.46 -4.69
N VAL A 85 11.74 2.71 -4.51
CA VAL A 85 12.69 2.41 -5.59
C VAL A 85 12.26 1.20 -6.41
N ILE A 86 11.70 0.18 -5.77
CA ILE A 86 11.32 -1.06 -6.45
C ILE A 86 9.94 -0.92 -7.10
N GLY A 87 9.00 -0.17 -6.51
CA GLY A 87 7.62 -0.14 -7.01
C GLY A 87 7.00 -1.55 -7.11
N GLU A 88 5.87 -1.70 -7.80
CA GLU A 88 5.57 -3.01 -8.36
C GLU A 88 6.62 -3.29 -9.43
N ILE A 89 7.20 -4.49 -9.45
CA ILE A 89 8.15 -4.84 -10.51
C ILE A 89 7.40 -4.73 -11.83
N GLU A 90 7.65 -3.64 -12.55
CA GLU A 90 7.20 -3.39 -13.91
C GLU A 90 7.94 -4.37 -14.81
N ASP A 91 7.17 -5.21 -15.51
CA ASP A 91 7.70 -6.20 -16.44
C ASP A 91 8.20 -5.45 -17.67
N GLU A 92 9.29 -5.93 -18.28
CA GLU A 92 9.90 -5.35 -19.49
C GLU A 92 9.01 -5.46 -20.75
N HIS A 93 7.77 -5.91 -20.56
CA HIS A 93 6.72 -6.10 -21.56
C HIS A 93 5.50 -5.17 -21.39
N ASP A 94 5.52 -4.20 -20.47
CA ASP A 94 4.42 -3.24 -20.29
C ASP A 94 4.50 -2.08 -21.30
N GLU A 95 4.30 -2.38 -22.60
CA GLU A 95 4.22 -1.37 -23.68
C GLU A 95 2.89 -0.56 -23.68
N ASP A 96 1.96 -0.80 -22.74
CA ASP A 96 0.62 -0.19 -22.73
C ASP A 96 0.40 0.79 -21.56
N GLU A 97 1.37 1.69 -21.31
CA GLU A 97 1.34 2.72 -20.24
C GLU A 97 0.14 3.71 -20.26
N GLY A 98 -0.77 3.61 -21.22
CA GLY A 98 -2.00 4.43 -21.28
C GLY A 98 -3.29 3.67 -21.01
N ALA A 99 -3.26 2.34 -21.01
CA ALA A 99 -4.49 1.55 -20.91
C ALA A 99 -4.94 1.46 -19.45
N LEU A 100 -6.13 2.00 -19.15
CA LEU A 100 -6.74 1.90 -17.82
C LEU A 100 -7.18 0.46 -17.50
N TRP A 101 -7.19 -0.43 -18.49
CA TRP A 101 -7.49 -1.85 -18.32
C TRP A 101 -6.90 -2.68 -19.47
N LYS A 102 -6.69 -3.97 -19.22
CA LYS A 102 -6.31 -4.97 -20.22
C LYS A 102 -7.01 -6.30 -19.97
N GLU A 103 -7.36 -7.02 -21.02
CA GLU A 103 -7.85 -8.39 -20.90
C GLU A 103 -6.65 -9.33 -20.68
N GLU A 104 -6.57 -10.00 -19.53
CA GLU A 104 -5.51 -10.97 -19.25
C GLU A 104 -5.80 -12.31 -19.95
N LYS A 105 -7.08 -12.71 -19.97
CA LYS A 105 -7.62 -13.96 -20.56
C LYS A 105 -9.10 -13.76 -20.88
N PRO A 106 -9.72 -14.61 -21.72
CA PRO A 106 -11.16 -14.53 -22.02
C PRO A 106 -12.02 -14.39 -20.75
N GLY A 107 -12.69 -13.25 -20.62
CA GLY A 107 -13.57 -12.94 -19.48
C GLY A 107 -12.87 -12.59 -18.17
N VAL A 108 -11.57 -12.27 -18.22
CA VAL A 108 -10.76 -11.80 -17.09
C VAL A 108 -10.02 -10.52 -17.49
N ILE A 109 -10.42 -9.41 -16.88
CA ILE A 109 -9.84 -8.09 -17.13
C ILE A 109 -9.06 -7.64 -15.88
N LEU A 110 -7.86 -7.11 -16.09
CA LEU A 110 -7.12 -6.35 -15.09
C LEU A 110 -7.33 -4.86 -15.36
N ALA A 111 -7.82 -4.12 -14.37
CA ALA A 111 -8.15 -2.71 -14.53
C ALA A 111 -7.62 -1.86 -13.37
N GLN A 112 -7.27 -0.61 -13.67
CA GLN A 112 -7.12 0.44 -12.67
C GLN A 112 -8.49 0.76 -12.07
N SER A 113 -8.52 1.14 -10.79
CA SER A 113 -9.77 1.53 -10.13
C SER A 113 -10.41 2.77 -10.76
N THR A 114 -9.63 3.59 -11.46
CA THR A 114 -10.07 4.77 -12.21
C THR A 114 -10.57 4.46 -13.62
N ALA A 115 -10.54 3.20 -14.06
CA ALA A 115 -11.08 2.83 -15.37
C ALA A 115 -12.56 3.22 -15.48
N PRO A 116 -12.97 3.90 -16.57
CA PRO A 116 -14.37 4.26 -16.81
C PRO A 116 -15.23 3.01 -16.84
N LEU A 117 -16.32 3.02 -16.08
CA LEU A 117 -17.18 1.86 -15.97
C LEU A 117 -17.81 1.50 -17.32
N GLU A 118 -18.15 2.50 -18.13
CA GLU A 118 -18.66 2.33 -19.50
C GLU A 118 -17.74 1.53 -20.41
N GLU A 119 -16.43 1.76 -20.33
CA GLU A 119 -15.45 1.01 -21.14
C GLU A 119 -15.37 -0.45 -20.70
N ILE A 120 -15.40 -0.69 -19.39
CA ILE A 120 -15.38 -2.04 -18.82
C ILE A 120 -16.67 -2.79 -19.15
N GLU A 121 -17.83 -2.16 -19.02
CA GLU A 121 -19.14 -2.73 -19.40
C GLU A 121 -19.19 -3.08 -20.88
N ALA A 122 -18.71 -2.18 -21.75
CA ALA A 122 -18.64 -2.41 -23.20
C ALA A 122 -17.70 -3.57 -23.56
N ALA A 123 -16.54 -3.66 -22.91
CA ALA A 123 -15.57 -4.73 -23.11
C ALA A 123 -16.10 -6.10 -22.65
N LEU A 124 -16.82 -6.12 -21.54
CA LEU A 124 -17.37 -7.34 -20.95
C LEU A 124 -18.72 -7.75 -21.55
N GLY A 125 -19.41 -6.84 -22.24
CA GLY A 125 -20.75 -7.06 -22.74
C GLY A 125 -21.80 -7.25 -21.63
N ILE A 126 -21.55 -6.71 -20.43
CA ILE A 126 -22.44 -6.81 -19.27
C ILE A 126 -22.64 -5.43 -18.64
N ALA A 127 -23.87 -5.12 -18.26
CA ALA A 127 -24.16 -3.96 -17.43
C ALA A 127 -23.77 -4.26 -15.98
N LEU A 128 -22.94 -3.40 -15.40
CA LEU A 128 -22.54 -3.44 -13.99
C LEU A 128 -23.31 -2.43 -13.17
N ARG A 129 -23.83 -1.36 -13.79
CA ARG A 129 -24.82 -0.46 -13.21
C ARG A 129 -26.21 -1.07 -13.36
N THR A 130 -26.88 -1.31 -12.26
CA THR A 130 -28.15 -2.04 -12.17
C THR A 130 -29.26 -1.19 -11.55
N ASP A 131 -28.90 -0.27 -10.65
CA ASP A 131 -29.82 0.60 -9.91
C ASP A 131 -29.63 2.09 -10.24
N GLU A 132 -30.64 2.91 -9.96
CA GLU A 132 -30.59 4.38 -10.17
C GLU A 132 -29.44 5.05 -9.39
N GLU A 133 -29.05 4.48 -8.24
CA GLU A 133 -27.93 4.96 -7.42
C GLU A 133 -26.56 4.72 -8.08
N ASP A 134 -26.49 3.84 -9.08
CA ASP A 134 -25.26 3.52 -9.80
C ASP A 134 -24.98 4.45 -10.97
N GLU A 135 -26.00 5.17 -11.44
CA GLU A 135 -25.88 6.06 -12.60
C GLU A 135 -24.90 7.21 -12.35
N GLU A 136 -24.70 7.61 -11.09
CA GLU A 136 -23.73 8.65 -10.70
C GLU A 136 -22.29 8.12 -10.58
N ILE A 137 -22.04 6.82 -10.79
CA ILE A 137 -20.73 6.19 -10.62
C ILE A 137 -20.01 6.07 -11.95
N ASP A 138 -18.92 6.82 -12.08
CA ASP A 138 -18.14 6.86 -13.32
C ASP A 138 -17.05 5.77 -13.41
N THR A 139 -16.63 5.20 -12.28
CA THR A 139 -15.41 4.36 -12.22
C THR A 139 -15.63 3.01 -11.57
N LEU A 140 -14.83 2.04 -12.00
CA LEU A 140 -14.86 0.68 -11.48
C LEU A 140 -14.59 0.61 -9.97
N GLY A 141 -13.64 1.41 -9.47
CA GLY A 141 -13.35 1.51 -8.04
C GLY A 141 -14.47 2.14 -7.23
N GLY A 142 -15.17 3.12 -7.80
CA GLY A 142 -16.36 3.73 -7.19
C GLY A 142 -17.48 2.71 -6.98
N LEU A 143 -17.72 1.87 -7.99
CA LEU A 143 -18.72 0.80 -7.92
C LEU A 143 -18.40 -0.17 -6.77
N VAL A 144 -17.18 -0.69 -6.73
CA VAL A 144 -16.75 -1.64 -5.69
C VAL A 144 -16.80 -1.00 -4.29
N PHE A 145 -16.41 0.27 -4.17
CA PHE A 145 -16.50 0.99 -2.91
C PHE A 145 -17.95 1.11 -2.42
N LEU A 146 -18.88 1.46 -3.30
CA LEU A 146 -20.30 1.59 -2.94
C LEU A 146 -20.86 0.27 -2.42
N ARG A 147 -20.57 -0.85 -3.09
CA ARG A 147 -21.04 -2.18 -2.66
C ARG A 147 -20.43 -2.63 -1.33
N CYS A 148 -19.17 -2.31 -1.10
CA CYS A 148 -18.48 -2.69 0.13
C CYS A 148 -18.75 -1.73 1.31
N GLY A 149 -19.11 -0.48 1.04
CA GLY A 149 -19.18 0.61 2.04
C GLY A 149 -17.82 0.96 2.66
N ARG A 150 -16.72 0.44 2.10
CA ARG A 150 -15.34 0.65 2.54
C ARG A 150 -14.37 0.35 1.41
N VAL A 151 -13.09 0.64 1.63
CA VAL A 151 -12.00 0.16 0.76
C VAL A 151 -11.69 -1.31 1.10
N PRO A 152 -11.89 -2.26 0.18
CA PRO A 152 -11.53 -3.66 0.38
C PRO A 152 -10.01 -3.87 0.37
N ALA A 153 -9.56 -4.89 1.11
CA ALA A 153 -8.13 -5.19 1.25
C ALA A 153 -7.61 -5.97 0.04
N ARG A 154 -6.30 -5.90 -0.20
CA ARG A 154 -5.64 -6.73 -1.22
C ARG A 154 -5.94 -8.22 -0.99
N GLY A 155 -6.31 -8.91 -2.07
CA GLY A 155 -6.70 -10.32 -2.09
C GLY A 155 -8.16 -10.59 -1.74
N GLU A 156 -8.91 -9.56 -1.32
CA GLU A 156 -10.35 -9.67 -1.11
C GLU A 156 -11.08 -9.85 -2.45
N VAL A 157 -12.15 -10.65 -2.45
CA VAL A 157 -13.03 -10.84 -3.61
C VAL A 157 -14.41 -10.31 -3.24
N VAL A 158 -14.92 -9.41 -4.08
CA VAL A 158 -16.23 -8.79 -3.93
C VAL A 158 -17.13 -9.34 -5.03
N ASP A 159 -18.19 -10.04 -4.63
CA ASP A 159 -19.18 -10.58 -5.56
C ASP A 159 -20.17 -9.47 -5.99
N HIS A 160 -20.46 -9.43 -7.28
CA HIS A 160 -21.48 -8.57 -7.87
C HIS A 160 -22.75 -9.36 -8.14
N GLU A 161 -23.91 -8.71 -8.07
CA GLU A 161 -25.21 -9.33 -8.34
C GLU A 161 -25.37 -9.83 -9.78
N SER A 162 -24.61 -9.27 -10.73
CA SER A 162 -24.52 -9.77 -12.11
C SER A 162 -23.74 -11.10 -12.23
N GLY A 163 -23.18 -11.61 -11.13
CA GLY A 163 -22.32 -12.80 -11.08
C GLY A 163 -20.84 -12.50 -11.40
N VAL A 164 -20.49 -11.25 -11.65
CA VAL A 164 -19.12 -10.79 -11.83
C VAL A 164 -18.40 -10.78 -10.48
N GLN A 165 -17.11 -11.13 -10.47
CA GLN A 165 -16.27 -11.05 -9.28
C GLN A 165 -15.18 -10.00 -9.45
N PHE A 166 -15.02 -9.16 -8.42
CA PHE A 166 -13.95 -8.17 -8.33
C PHE A 166 -12.91 -8.62 -7.31
N GLU A 167 -11.75 -9.09 -7.78
CA GLU A 167 -10.61 -9.44 -6.94
C GLU A 167 -9.70 -8.21 -6.79
N ILE A 168 -9.43 -7.80 -5.55
CA ILE A 168 -8.56 -6.66 -5.28
C ILE A 168 -7.11 -7.07 -5.45
N VAL A 169 -6.48 -6.60 -6.53
CA VAL A 169 -5.07 -6.89 -6.82
C VAL A 169 -4.16 -6.00 -5.99
N ASP A 170 -4.52 -4.72 -5.87
CA ASP A 170 -3.75 -3.72 -5.15
C ASP A 170 -4.68 -2.61 -4.59
N ALA A 171 -4.47 -2.29 -3.32
CA ALA A 171 -5.21 -1.27 -2.58
C ALA A 171 -4.34 -0.70 -1.44
N ASP A 172 -4.54 0.57 -1.13
CA ASP A 172 -4.02 1.22 0.07
C ASP A 172 -5.17 1.52 1.06
N PRO A 173 -4.91 2.01 2.29
CA PRO A 173 -5.97 2.24 3.27
C PRO A 173 -7.05 3.26 2.85
N ARG A 174 -6.82 4.05 1.79
CA ARG A 174 -7.71 5.12 1.33
C ARG A 174 -8.41 4.80 0.02
N ARG A 175 -7.84 3.94 -0.84
CA ARG A 175 -8.42 3.62 -2.14
C ARG A 175 -7.97 2.26 -2.69
N ILE A 176 -8.80 1.72 -3.58
CA ILE A 176 -8.41 0.63 -4.48
C ILE A 176 -7.51 1.23 -5.57
N LYS A 177 -6.44 0.53 -5.96
CA LYS A 177 -5.56 0.94 -7.06
C LYS A 177 -5.81 0.12 -8.31
N ARG A 178 -5.81 -1.21 -8.17
CA ARG A 178 -6.07 -2.15 -9.27
C ARG A 178 -6.93 -3.30 -8.79
N LEU A 179 -7.78 -3.77 -9.69
CA LEU A 179 -8.62 -4.93 -9.45
C LEU A 179 -8.72 -5.78 -10.71
N ARG A 180 -8.99 -7.07 -10.49
CA ARG A 180 -9.25 -8.04 -11.53
C ARG A 180 -10.74 -8.33 -11.56
N VAL A 181 -11.36 -8.10 -12.71
CA VAL A 181 -12.77 -8.39 -12.98
C VAL A 181 -12.87 -9.75 -13.64
N ARG A 182 -13.68 -10.65 -13.10
CA ARG A 182 -13.92 -11.98 -13.67
C ARG A 182 -15.40 -12.12 -13.99
N LEU A 183 -15.70 -12.45 -15.23
CA LEU A 183 -17.07 -12.81 -15.62
C LEU A 183 -17.52 -14.08 -14.88
N PRO A 184 -18.84 -14.21 -14.61
CA PRO A 184 -19.38 -15.48 -14.16
C PRO A 184 -18.97 -16.55 -15.18
N ALA A 185 -18.40 -17.64 -14.68
CA ALA A 185 -18.14 -18.79 -15.55
C ALA A 185 -19.45 -19.13 -16.26
N ALA A 186 -19.44 -19.11 -17.60
CA ALA A 186 -20.59 -19.58 -18.37
C ALA A 186 -21.00 -20.92 -17.76
N GLN A 187 -22.24 -21.00 -17.27
CA GLN A 187 -22.77 -22.28 -16.81
C GLN A 187 -22.74 -23.19 -18.04
N SER A 188 -21.68 -24.00 -18.16
CA SER A 188 -21.67 -25.17 -19.03
C SER A 188 -22.86 -25.99 -18.57
N GLY A 189 -23.92 -25.92 -19.39
CA GLY A 189 -25.20 -26.53 -19.08
C GLY A 189 -25.01 -27.96 -18.63
N ALA A 190 -25.73 -28.29 -17.56
CA ALA A 190 -26.06 -29.66 -17.24
C ALA A 190 -26.54 -30.36 -18.52
N ALA A 191 -25.84 -31.44 -18.87
CA ALA A 191 -26.38 -32.52 -19.69
C ALA A 191 -26.92 -33.61 -18.76
#